data_AF-J1I864-F1
#
_entry.id   AF-J1I864-F1
#
_cell.length_a   1.000
_cell.length_b   1.000
_cell.length_c   1.000
_cell.angle_alpha   90.00
_cell.angle_beta   90.00
_cell.angle_gamma   90.00
#
_symmetry.space_group_name_H-M   'P 1'
#
loop_
_entity.id
_entity.type
_entity.pdbx_description
1 polymer ?
#
loop_
_entity_poly.entity_id
_entity_poly.type
_entity_poly.pdbx_seq_one_letter_code
_entity_poly.pdbx_strand_id
1 'polypeptide(L)'
;MMEKIVRKTLYTAVGIVASTTERLQNVVDELVSKGKLSEEEGKKVVEDVVKTTEYSRENYEGRFRNMIDGVLAKLNLPQGDAYEKLERRVKSLEVKLGLLAKELEAQRKAAKAEGDKEQ
;
A
#
# COMPACT_ATOMS: atom_id res chain seq x y z
N MET A 1 -12.49 -2.88 -7.95
CA MET A 1 -13.51 -2.73 -6.87
C MET A 1 -12.88 -2.46 -5.50
N MET A 2 -11.92 -3.28 -5.04
CA MET A 2 -11.28 -3.14 -3.71
C MET A 2 -10.64 -1.76 -3.45
N GLU A 3 -9.87 -1.23 -4.40
CA GLU A 3 -9.18 0.07 -4.24
C GLU A 3 -10.14 1.25 -3.97
N LYS A 4 -11.34 1.20 -4.57
CA LYS A 4 -12.37 2.23 -4.43
C LYS A 4 -13.05 2.17 -3.04
N ILE A 5 -13.21 0.96 -2.49
CA ILE A 5 -13.76 0.74 -1.15
C ILE A 5 -12.75 1.18 -0.09
N VAL A 6 -11.48 0.77 -0.20
CA VAL A 6 -10.41 1.16 0.73
C VAL A 6 -10.25 2.68 0.78
N ARG A 7 -10.18 3.36 -0.37
CA ARG A 7 -10.11 4.83 -0.39
C ARG A 7 -11.31 5.48 0.28
N LYS A 8 -12.53 5.02 -0.02
CA LYS A 8 -13.75 5.60 0.56
C LYS A 8 -13.79 5.42 2.07
N THR A 9 -13.44 4.23 2.58
CA THR A 9 -13.36 3.95 4.02
C THR A 9 -12.31 4.81 4.72
N LEU A 10 -11.13 4.99 4.11
CA LEU A 10 -10.09 5.87 4.67
C LEU A 10 -10.53 7.33 4.74
N TYR A 11 -11.12 7.87 3.67
CA TYR A 11 -11.62 9.25 3.67
C TYR A 11 -12.74 9.46 4.69
N THR A 12 -13.65 8.49 4.84
CA THR A 12 -14.69 8.54 5.87
C THR A 12 -14.10 8.47 7.28
N ALA A 13 -13.08 7.61 7.50
CA ALA A 13 -12.39 7.52 8.79
C ALA A 13 -11.70 8.83 9.18
N VAL A 14 -11.01 9.48 8.23
CA VAL A 14 -10.38 10.79 8.44
C VAL A 14 -11.42 11.86 8.78
N GLY A 15 -12.57 11.88 8.09
CA GLY A 15 -13.65 12.82 8.38
C GLY A 15 -14.27 12.64 9.78
N ILE A 16 -14.39 11.40 10.25
CA ILE A 16 -14.91 11.10 11.60
C ILE A 16 -13.95 11.63 12.67
N VAL A 17 -12.64 11.41 12.51
CA VAL A 17 -11.62 11.89 13.46
C VAL A 17 -11.58 13.43 13.50
N ALA A 18 -11.54 14.09 12.34
CA ALA A 18 -11.52 15.55 12.27
C ALA A 18 -12.74 16.18 12.97
N SER A 19 -13.94 15.63 12.74
CA SER A 19 -15.16 16.11 13.39
C SER A 19 -15.20 15.87 14.91
N THR A 20 -14.42 14.91 15.41
CA THR A 20 -14.33 14.62 16.85
C THR A 20 -13.45 15.65 17.56
N THR A 21 -12.34 16.04 16.95
CA THR A 21 -11.45 17.09 17.49
C THR A 21 -12.15 18.44 17.54
N GLU A 22 -12.85 18.83 16.47
CA GLU A 22 -13.64 20.07 16.45
C GLU A 22 -14.74 20.08 17.52
N ARG A 23 -15.44 18.95 17.70
CA ARG A 23 -16.46 18.82 18.75
C ARG A 23 -15.88 18.92 20.15
N LEU A 24 -14.71 18.32 20.39
CA LEU A 24 -14.03 18.42 21.68
C LEU A 24 -13.68 19.87 22.01
N GLN A 25 -13.15 20.60 21.03
CA GLN A 25 -12.76 22.00 21.18
C GLN A 25 -13.96 22.88 21.53
N ASN A 26 -15.07 22.70 20.81
CA ASN A 26 -16.33 23.40 21.10
C ASN A 26 -16.86 23.12 22.52
N VAL A 27 -16.77 21.88 23.00
CA VAL A 27 -17.21 21.52 24.37
C VAL A 27 -16.33 22.17 25.42
N VAL A 28 -15.01 22.19 25.21
CA VAL A 28 -14.06 22.85 26.11
C VAL A 28 -14.31 24.35 26.14
N ASP A 29 -14.49 24.99 24.99
CA ASP A 29 -14.77 26.42 24.87
C ASP A 29 -16.09 26.80 25.56
N GLU A 30 -17.11 25.94 25.48
CA GLU A 30 -18.38 26.13 26.19
C GLU A 30 -18.21 26.06 27.72
N LEU A 31 -17.34 25.18 28.22
CA LEU A 31 -17.04 25.06 29.66
C LEU A 31 -16.24 26.26 30.16
N VAL A 32 -15.33 26.79 29.36
CA VAL A 32 -14.58 28.02 29.65
C VAL A 32 -15.52 29.22 29.69
N SER A 33 -16.39 29.36 28.67
CA SER A 33 -17.38 30.44 28.60
C SER A 33 -18.36 30.45 29.78
N LYS A 34 -18.71 29.26 30.29
CA LYS A 34 -19.56 29.10 31.48
C LYS A 34 -18.81 29.31 32.80
N GLY A 35 -17.52 29.67 32.77
CA GLY A 35 -16.67 29.85 33.94
C GLY A 35 -16.40 28.55 34.72
N LYS A 36 -16.68 27.39 34.12
CA LYS A 36 -16.46 26.07 34.74
C LYS A 36 -15.03 25.58 34.58
N LEU A 37 -14.30 26.17 33.64
CA LEU A 37 -12.87 25.95 33.38
C LEU A 37 -12.20 27.31 33.13
N SER A 38 -10.94 27.43 33.52
CA SER A 38 -10.10 28.52 33.02
C SER A 38 -9.66 28.26 31.57
N GLU A 39 -9.32 29.32 30.83
CA GLU A 39 -8.76 29.21 29.47
C GLU A 39 -7.51 28.31 29.42
N GLU A 40 -6.70 28.36 30.49
CA GLU A 40 -5.45 27.63 30.59
C GLU A 40 -5.67 26.14 30.84
N GLU A 41 -6.65 25.79 31.68
CA GLU A 41 -7.11 24.40 31.84
C GLU A 41 -7.72 23.87 30.55
N GLY A 42 -8.48 24.69 29.82
CA GLY A 42 -9.16 24.29 28.58
C GLY A 42 -8.14 23.94 27.50
N LYS A 43 -7.15 24.81 27.29
CA LYS A 43 -6.03 24.53 26.39
C LYS A 43 -5.31 23.24 26.75
N LYS A 44 -5.05 23.02 28.03
CA LYS A 44 -4.33 21.84 28.51
C LYS A 44 -5.09 20.55 28.23
N VAL A 45 -6.42 20.54 28.42
CA VAL A 45 -7.27 19.38 28.11
C VAL A 45 -7.22 19.03 26.62
N VAL A 46 -7.35 20.02 25.74
CA VAL A 46 -7.28 19.79 24.29
C VAL A 46 -5.89 19.27 23.90
N GLU A 47 -4.83 19.88 24.44
CA GLU A 47 -3.45 19.51 24.14
C GLU A 47 -3.10 18.09 24.62
N ASP A 48 -3.54 17.69 25.82
CA ASP A 48 -3.33 16.35 26.37
C ASP A 48 -4.04 15.27 25.53
N VAL A 49 -5.26 15.55 25.07
CA VAL A 49 -6.00 14.62 24.20
C VAL A 49 -5.32 14.48 22.84
N VAL A 50 -4.86 15.58 22.24
CA VAL A 50 -4.12 15.54 20.96
C VAL A 50 -2.83 14.74 21.11
N LYS A 51 -2.01 15.03 22.12
CA LYS A 51 -0.75 14.31 22.38
C LYS A 51 -0.97 12.81 22.63
N THR A 52 -1.97 12.47 23.45
CA THR A 52 -2.32 11.07 23.73
C THR A 52 -2.79 10.34 22.47
N THR A 53 -3.53 11.03 21.60
CA THR A 53 -4.01 10.49 20.33
C THR A 53 -2.86 10.27 19.35
N GLU A 54 -1.92 11.22 19.24
CA GLU A 54 -0.73 11.09 18.40
C GLU A 54 0.17 9.92 18.85
N TYR A 55 0.44 9.83 20.15
CA TYR A 55 1.21 8.72 20.72
C TYR A 55 0.53 7.35 20.51
N SER A 56 -0.79 7.31 20.67
CA SER A 56 -1.58 6.10 20.40
C SER A 56 -1.53 5.75 18.92
N ARG A 57 -1.66 6.73 18.03
CA ARG A 57 -1.63 6.54 16.57
C ARG A 57 -0.35 5.86 16.12
N GLU A 58 0.81 6.30 16.59
CA GLU A 58 2.10 5.73 16.20
C GLU A 58 2.21 4.24 16.62
N ASN A 59 1.77 3.92 17.84
CA ASN A 59 1.68 2.54 18.32
C ASN A 59 0.67 1.69 17.52
N TYR A 60 -0.48 2.26 17.13
CA TYR A 60 -1.49 1.58 16.33
C TYR A 60 -1.00 1.35 14.90
N GLU A 61 -0.34 2.32 14.26
CA GLU A 61 0.21 2.18 12.91
C GLU A 61 1.23 1.04 12.84
N GLY A 62 2.12 0.91 13.84
CA GLY A 62 3.07 -0.19 13.92
C GLY A 62 2.38 -1.56 14.08
N ARG A 63 1.42 -1.67 15.00
CA ARG A 63 0.66 -2.93 15.21
C ARG A 63 -0.19 -3.30 14.00
N PHE A 64 -0.78 -2.30 13.35
CA PHE A 64 -1.62 -2.48 12.17
C PHE A 64 -0.80 -2.95 10.98
N ARG A 65 0.38 -2.36 10.75
CA ARG A 65 1.31 -2.81 9.70
C ARG A 65 1.73 -4.26 9.92
N ASN A 66 2.14 -4.61 11.15
CA ASN A 66 2.49 -5.99 11.51
C ASN A 66 1.32 -6.97 11.30
N MET A 67 0.10 -6.55 11.61
CA MET A 67 -1.10 -7.37 11.40
C MET A 67 -1.38 -7.61 9.92
N ILE A 68 -1.30 -6.55 9.09
CA ILE A 68 -1.45 -6.66 7.63
C ILE A 68 -0.37 -7.56 7.06
N ASP A 69 0.90 -7.35 7.43
CA ASP A 69 2.02 -8.16 6.95
C ASP A 69 1.84 -9.64 7.34
N GLY A 70 1.38 -9.91 8.56
CA GLY A 70 1.07 -11.27 9.02
C GLY A 70 -0.08 -11.92 8.25
N VAL A 71 -1.13 -11.17 7.89
CA VAL A 71 -2.23 -11.67 7.07
C VAL A 71 -1.77 -11.92 5.62
N LEU A 72 -1.03 -10.99 5.03
CA LEU A 72 -0.50 -11.12 3.68
C LEU A 72 0.44 -12.34 3.55
N ALA A 73 1.30 -12.55 4.55
CA ALA A 73 2.18 -13.72 4.63
C ALA A 73 1.38 -15.03 4.72
N LYS A 74 0.31 -15.08 5.56
CA LYS A 74 -0.53 -16.27 5.71
C LYS A 74 -1.35 -16.60 4.45
N LEU A 75 -1.75 -15.59 3.69
CA LEU A 75 -2.50 -15.78 2.45
C LEU A 75 -1.60 -16.04 1.24
N ASN A 76 -0.29 -16.13 1.43
CA ASN A 76 0.73 -16.29 0.38
C ASN A 76 0.54 -15.26 -0.74
N LEU A 77 0.04 -14.06 -0.40
CA LEU A 77 -0.23 -13.01 -1.36
C LEU A 77 1.09 -12.33 -1.71
N PRO A 78 1.46 -12.25 -3.00
CA PRO A 78 2.68 -11.57 -3.40
C PRO A 78 2.62 -10.09 -2.99
N GLN A 79 3.67 -9.61 -2.32
CA GLN A 79 3.84 -8.17 -2.08
C GLN A 79 3.95 -7.44 -3.44
N GLY A 80 3.64 -6.14 -3.46
CA GLY A 80 3.34 -5.38 -4.69
C GLY A 80 4.40 -5.44 -5.81
N ASP A 81 5.64 -5.80 -5.51
CA ASP A 81 6.73 -5.95 -6.48
C ASP A 81 6.78 -7.33 -7.17
N ALA A 82 6.11 -8.33 -6.62
CA ALA A 82 6.19 -9.70 -7.11
C ALA A 82 5.47 -9.91 -8.45
N TYR A 83 4.39 -9.16 -8.70
CA TYR A 83 3.75 -9.11 -10.02
C TYR A 83 4.72 -8.56 -11.08
N GLU A 84 5.40 -7.44 -10.78
CA GLU A 84 6.34 -6.82 -11.69
C GLU A 84 7.59 -7.70 -11.92
N LYS A 85 8.10 -8.37 -10.88
CA LYS A 85 9.16 -9.38 -11.01
C LYS A 85 8.75 -10.54 -11.90
N LEU A 86 7.52 -11.01 -11.77
CA LEU A 86 6.99 -12.09 -12.61
C LEU A 86 6.87 -11.62 -14.07
N GLU A 87 6.34 -10.42 -14.31
CA GLU A 87 6.22 -9.84 -15.65
C GLU A 87 7.58 -9.70 -16.34
N ARG A 88 8.61 -9.21 -15.63
CA ARG A 88 9.99 -9.13 -16.18
C ARG A 88 10.55 -10.50 -16.53
N ARG A 89 10.31 -11.51 -15.69
CA ARG A 89 10.76 -12.89 -15.95
C ARG A 89 10.07 -13.47 -17.19
N VAL A 90 8.76 -13.25 -17.34
CA VAL A 90 7.99 -13.69 -18.52
C VAL A 90 8.57 -13.06 -19.78
N LYS A 91 8.74 -11.73 -19.83
CA LYS A 91 9.33 -11.04 -20.99
C LYS A 91 10.73 -11.55 -21.33
N SER A 92 11.57 -11.80 -20.32
CA SER A 92 12.92 -12.35 -20.54
C SER A 92 12.88 -13.75 -21.18
N LEU A 93 11.94 -14.60 -20.74
CA LEU A 93 11.76 -15.94 -21.30
C LEU A 93 11.22 -15.89 -22.73
N GLU A 94 10.26 -15.01 -23.01
CA GLU A 94 9.73 -14.80 -24.36
C GLU A 94 10.81 -14.37 -25.35
N VAL A 95 11.68 -13.44 -24.96
CA VAL A 95 12.82 -13.01 -25.78
C VAL A 95 13.79 -14.17 -26.04
N LYS A 96 14.15 -14.93 -25.00
CA LYS A 96 15.04 -16.09 -25.15
C LYS A 96 14.45 -17.13 -26.08
N LEU A 97 13.17 -17.46 -25.94
CA LEU A 97 12.48 -18.40 -26.82
C LEU A 97 12.49 -17.92 -28.28
N GLY A 98 12.24 -16.62 -28.51
CA GLY A 98 12.31 -16.04 -29.85
C GLY A 98 13.70 -16.11 -30.48
N LEU A 99 14.76 -15.91 -29.69
CA LEU A 99 16.14 -16.05 -30.16
C LEU A 99 16.50 -17.50 -30.47
N LEU A 100 16.17 -18.44 -29.58
CA LEU A 100 16.40 -19.87 -29.82
C LEU A 100 15.62 -20.36 -31.05
N ALA A 101 14.39 -19.90 -31.26
CA ALA A 101 13.60 -20.27 -32.44
C ALA A 101 14.29 -19.81 -33.75
N LYS A 102 14.81 -18.57 -33.77
CA LYS A 102 15.57 -18.04 -34.92
C LYS A 102 16.87 -18.80 -35.17
N GLU A 103 17.60 -19.15 -34.10
CA GLU A 103 18.81 -19.96 -34.16
C GLU A 103 18.51 -21.34 -34.77
N LEU A 104 17.43 -21.97 -34.34
CA LEU A 104 17.01 -23.30 -34.81
C LEU A 104 16.57 -23.27 -36.29
N GLU A 105 15.88 -22.21 -36.71
CA GLU A 105 15.52 -22.02 -38.12
C GLU A 105 16.73 -21.74 -39.00
N ALA A 106 17.71 -20.98 -38.51
CA ALA A 106 18.97 -20.74 -39.22
C ALA A 106 19.78 -22.03 -39.38
N GLN A 107 19.89 -22.84 -38.32
CA GLN A 107 20.55 -24.15 -38.36
C GLN A 107 19.83 -25.12 -39.31
N ARG A 108 18.49 -25.14 -39.31
CA ARG A 108 17.71 -25.95 -40.25
C ARG A 108 17.88 -25.52 -41.71
N LYS A 109 18.00 -24.22 -41.98
CA LYS A 109 18.25 -23.70 -43.34
C LYS A 109 19.68 -24.00 -43.79
N ALA A 110 20.67 -23.87 -42.91
CA ALA A 110 22.06 -24.24 -43.20
C ALA A 110 22.20 -25.75 -43.51
N ALA A 111 21.59 -26.62 -42.70
CA ALA A 111 21.61 -28.06 -42.94
C ALA A 111 20.93 -28.49 -44.25
N LYS A 112 19.90 -27.75 -44.70
CA LYS A 112 19.27 -27.99 -46.01
C LYS A 112 20.11 -27.50 -47.19
N ALA A 113 20.88 -26.42 -47.02
CA ALA A 113 21.73 -25.87 -48.06
C ALA A 113 23.04 -26.67 -48.27
N GLU A 114 23.48 -27.43 -47.28
CA GLU A 114 24.62 -28.35 -47.40
C GLU A 114 24.23 -29.68 -48.08
N GLY A 115 23.02 -30.19 -47.84
CA GLY A 115 22.52 -31.41 -48.50
C GLY A 115 22.27 -31.28 -50.01
N ASP A 116 21.99 -30.07 -50.51
CA ASP A 116 21.81 -29.78 -51.94
C ASP A 116 23.15 -29.65 -52.72
N LYS A 117 24.30 -29.63 -52.02
CA LYS A 117 25.63 -29.55 -52.66
C LYS A 117 26.29 -30.91 -52.91
N GLU A 118 25.70 -31.99 -52.39
CA GLU A 118 26.20 -33.37 -52.52
C GLU A 118 25.36 -34.22 -53.52
N GLN A 119 24.41 -33.60 -54.24
CA GLN A 119 23.69 -34.21 -55.37
C GLN A 119 24.05 -33.55 -56.70
#